data_AF-A0A1M5X9V1-F1
#
_entry.id   AF-A0A1M5X9V1-F1
#
_cell.length_a   1.000
_cell.length_b   1.000
_cell.length_c   1.000
_cell.angle_alpha   90.00
_cell.angle_beta   90.00
_cell.angle_gamma   90.00
#
_symmetry.space_group_name_H-M   'P 1'
#
loop_
_entity.id
_entity.type
_entity.pdbx_description
1 polymer ?
#
loop_
_entity_poly.entity_id
_entity_poly.type
_entity_poly.pdbx_seq_one_letter_code
_entity_poly.pdbx_strand_id
1 'polypeptide(L)'
;MVECFVVYLAGHNRPTHEVLFGNDKDIAAEYGRAFVGMTEVDCPLEVLLETRTQLRQELPQRLSAAHRQFLSGLARAQPDWSLLQCPHADQLPALRWKLANLATVSARGTQVDTHAASVSCH
;
A
#
# COMPACT_ATOMS: atom_id res chain seq x y z
N MET A 1 -6.75 -4.46 15.25
CA MET A 1 -6.22 -3.11 14.92
C MET A 1 -5.25 -3.14 13.74
N VAL A 2 -4.23 -4.03 13.71
CA VAL A 2 -3.27 -4.11 12.58
C VAL A 2 -3.92 -4.55 11.26
N GLU A 3 -4.93 -5.42 11.32
CA GLU A 3 -5.72 -5.89 10.17
C GLU A 3 -6.23 -4.75 9.28
N CYS A 4 -6.89 -3.74 9.86
CA CYS A 4 -7.44 -2.60 9.13
C CYS A 4 -6.35 -1.82 8.40
N PHE A 5 -5.16 -1.71 9.01
CA PHE A 5 -4.02 -1.07 8.39
C PHE A 5 -3.47 -1.90 7.22
N VAL A 6 -3.43 -3.22 7.33
CA VAL A 6 -3.06 -4.12 6.22
C VAL A 6 -4.02 -3.98 5.05
N VAL A 7 -5.32 -3.94 5.32
CA VAL A 7 -6.35 -3.71 4.30
C VAL A 7 -6.20 -2.33 3.65
N TYR A 8 -5.91 -1.29 4.43
CA TYR A 8 -5.62 0.05 3.91
C TYR A 8 -4.38 0.06 3.00
N LEU A 9 -3.26 -0.53 3.44
CA LEU A 9 -2.04 -0.67 2.64
C LEU A 9 -2.31 -1.43 1.34
N ALA A 10 -3.08 -2.50 1.44
CA ALA A 10 -3.47 -3.30 0.30
C ALA A 10 -4.25 -2.48 -0.72
N GLY A 11 -5.16 -1.61 -0.29
CA GLY A 11 -5.96 -0.73 -1.17
C GLY A 11 -5.21 0.49 -1.70
N HIS A 12 -4.05 0.84 -1.14
CA HIS A 12 -3.35 2.06 -1.52
C HIS A 12 -2.73 1.95 -2.93
N ASN A 13 -2.74 3.05 -3.70
CA ASN A 13 -2.19 3.12 -5.06
C ASN A 13 -0.67 2.97 -5.11
N ARG A 14 0.05 3.27 -4.02
CA ARG A 14 1.50 3.10 -3.94
C ARG A 14 1.85 1.66 -3.53
N PRO A 15 2.99 1.11 -3.99
CA PRO A 15 3.51 -0.15 -3.48
C PRO A 15 3.67 -0.13 -1.97
N THR A 16 3.38 -1.24 -1.29
CA THR A 16 3.40 -1.31 0.17
C THR A 16 4.76 -0.91 0.77
N HIS A 17 5.86 -1.24 0.10
CA HIS A 17 7.20 -0.86 0.55
C HIS A 17 7.43 0.66 0.47
N GLU A 18 6.81 1.35 -0.50
CA GLU A 18 6.92 2.80 -0.62
C GLU A 18 6.10 3.52 0.47
N VAL A 19 4.98 2.92 0.88
CA VAL A 19 4.15 3.48 1.96
C VAL A 19 4.82 3.31 3.33
N LEU A 20 5.49 2.18 3.56
CA LEU A 20 6.18 1.90 4.82
C LEU A 20 7.55 2.59 4.90
N PHE A 21 8.30 2.63 3.79
CA PHE A 21 9.70 3.08 3.75
C PHE A 21 9.93 4.36 2.95
N GLY A 22 8.89 5.02 2.45
CA GLY A 22 9.01 6.25 1.65
C GLY A 22 9.52 7.47 2.41
N ASN A 23 9.73 8.56 1.66
CA ASN A 23 10.14 9.82 2.26
C ASN A 23 8.97 10.50 2.97
N ASP A 24 9.29 11.13 4.09
CA ASP A 24 8.34 11.91 4.86
C ASP A 24 7.93 13.16 4.06
N LYS A 25 6.62 13.32 3.86
CA LYS A 25 6.09 14.56 3.28
C LYS A 25 6.24 15.68 4.30
N ASP A 26 6.75 16.83 3.85
CA ASP A 26 6.63 18.07 4.61
C ASP A 26 5.17 18.52 4.61
N ILE A 27 4.56 18.53 5.80
CA ILE A 27 3.16 18.90 6.00
C ILE A 27 3.01 20.26 6.68
N ALA A 28 4.09 20.99 6.95
CA ALA A 28 4.04 22.23 7.75
C ALA A 28 3.13 23.29 7.11
N ALA A 29 3.26 23.51 5.80
CA ALA A 29 2.43 24.48 5.08
C ALA A 29 0.95 24.08 5.03
N GLU A 30 0.65 22.78 4.96
CA GLU A 30 -0.72 22.28 4.94
C GLU A 30 -1.34 22.33 6.33
N TYR A 31 -0.59 21.95 7.36
CA TYR A 31 -0.98 22.08 8.76
C TYR A 31 -1.37 23.51 9.12
N GLY A 32 -0.56 24.50 8.72
CA GLY A 32 -0.85 25.91 8.97
C GLY A 32 -2.14 26.41 8.32
N ARG A 33 -2.51 25.88 7.15
CA ARG A 33 -3.74 26.28 6.43
C ARG A 33 -4.97 25.49 6.83
N ALA A 34 -4.79 24.20 7.13
CA ALA A 34 -5.87 23.22 7.20
C ALA A 34 -6.06 22.59 8.59
N PHE A 35 -5.27 22.97 9.59
CA PHE A 35 -5.40 22.45 10.96
C PHE A 35 -5.39 23.57 12.01
N VAL A 36 -4.48 24.54 11.90
CA VAL A 36 -4.39 25.65 12.86
C VAL A 36 -5.70 26.44 12.90
N GLY A 37 -6.29 26.56 14.10
CA GLY A 37 -7.56 27.25 14.32
C GLY A 37 -8.82 26.50 13.87
N MET A 38 -8.68 25.26 13.38
CA MET A 38 -9.82 24.43 12.93
C MET A 38 -10.04 23.17 13.78
N THR A 39 -9.12 22.85 14.70
CA THR A 39 -9.24 21.71 15.62
C THR A 39 -9.87 22.13 16.94
N GLU A 40 -10.80 21.31 17.47
CA GLU A 40 -11.40 21.54 18.80
C GLU A 40 -10.38 21.38 19.94
N VAL A 41 -9.37 20.52 19.74
CA VAL A 41 -8.26 20.29 20.66
C VAL A 41 -6.97 20.63 19.93
N ASP A 42 -6.15 21.49 20.53
CA ASP A 42 -4.85 21.85 19.98
C ASP A 42 -3.96 20.62 19.83
N CYS A 43 -3.55 20.35 18.59
CA CYS A 43 -2.60 19.30 18.25
C CYS A 43 -1.41 19.92 17.52
N PRO A 44 -0.26 20.12 18.18
CA PRO A 44 0.93 20.68 17.55
C PRO A 44 1.41 19.86 16.36
N LEU A 45 2.08 20.51 15.41
CA LEU A 45 2.68 19.85 14.25
C LEU A 45 3.67 18.77 14.66
N GLU A 46 4.46 19.06 15.70
CA GLU A 46 5.49 18.18 16.25
C GLU A 46 4.90 16.84 16.69
N VAL A 47 3.70 16.86 17.29
CA VAL A 47 2.99 15.64 17.71
C VAL A 47 2.62 14.79 16.49
N LEU A 48 2.17 15.39 15.39
CA LEU A 48 1.84 14.67 14.16
C LEU A 48 3.09 14.04 13.53
N LEU A 49 4.22 14.76 13.56
CA LEU A 49 5.49 14.28 13.03
C LEU A 49 6.06 13.14 13.88
N GLU A 50 6.08 13.28 15.21
CA GLU A 50 6.52 12.25 16.14
C GLU A 50 5.65 10.99 16.05
N THR A 51 4.32 11.17 16.01
CA THR A 51 3.37 10.06 15.84
C THR A 51 3.63 9.32 14.53
N ARG A 52 3.88 10.05 13.42
CA ARG A 52 4.25 9.43 12.15
C ARG A 52 5.52 8.59 12.29
N THR A 53 6.56 9.14 12.91
CA THR A 53 7.83 8.43 13.12
C THR A 53 7.63 7.16 13.94
N GLN A 54 6.88 7.23 15.04
CA GLN A 54 6.56 6.06 15.87
C GLN A 54 5.78 5.00 15.08
N LEU A 55 4.73 5.40 14.37
CA LEU A 55 3.93 4.48 13.55
C LEU A 55 4.78 3.78 12.49
N ARG A 56 5.69 4.50 11.82
CA ARG A 56 6.59 3.90 10.82
C ARG A 56 7.54 2.87 11.41
N GLN A 57 7.96 3.04 12.66
CA GLN A 57 8.82 2.08 13.34
C GLN A 57 8.03 0.86 13.84
N GLU A 58 6.85 1.07 14.43
CA GLU A 58 6.09 0.02 15.08
C GLU A 58 5.28 -0.84 14.09
N LEU A 59 4.69 -0.24 13.06
CA LEU A 59 3.77 -0.95 12.17
C LEU A 59 4.42 -2.16 11.47
N PRO A 60 5.64 -2.07 10.89
CA PRO A 60 6.30 -3.24 10.31
C PRO A 60 6.56 -4.37 11.32
N GLN A 61 6.83 -4.02 12.58
CA GLN A 61 7.08 -4.98 13.66
C GLN A 61 5.79 -5.70 14.09
N ARG A 62 4.65 -5.02 14.01
CA ARG A 62 3.33 -5.56 14.32
C ARG A 62 2.72 -6.41 13.19
N LEU A 63 3.31 -6.43 11.99
CA LEU A 63 2.86 -7.28 10.89
C LEU A 63 3.23 -8.75 11.14
N SER A 64 2.21 -9.60 11.28
CA SER A 64 2.36 -11.06 11.35
C SER A 64 2.92 -11.64 10.04
N ALA A 65 3.38 -12.89 10.11
CA ALA A 65 3.79 -13.63 8.91
C ALA A 65 2.67 -13.73 7.87
N ALA A 66 1.43 -13.98 8.32
CA ALA A 66 0.25 -14.03 7.46
C ALA A 66 0.01 -12.69 6.72
N HIS A 67 0.11 -11.56 7.43
CA HIS A 67 -0.03 -10.23 6.80
C HIS A 67 1.05 -9.97 5.75
N ARG A 68 2.30 -10.34 6.04
CA ARG A 68 3.41 -10.18 5.09
C ARG A 68 3.20 -11.04 3.84
N GLN A 69 2.80 -12.30 4.03
CA GLN A 69 2.50 -13.23 2.94
C GLN A 69 1.33 -12.73 2.08
N PHE A 70 0.26 -12.24 2.71
CA PHE A 70 -0.86 -11.61 1.99
C PHE A 70 -0.40 -10.44 1.13
N LEU A 71 0.35 -9.49 1.70
CA LEU A 71 0.85 -8.31 0.98
C LEU A 71 1.80 -8.69 -0.16
N SER A 72 2.65 -9.70 0.02
CA SER A 72 3.51 -10.23 -1.04
C SER A 72 2.72 -10.94 -2.15
N GLY A 73 1.69 -11.71 -1.82
CA GLY A 73 0.80 -12.34 -2.80
C GLY A 73 0.01 -11.30 -3.60
N LEU A 74 -0.49 -10.27 -2.92
CA LEU A 74 -1.19 -9.14 -3.54
C LEU A 74 -0.30 -8.43 -4.57
N ALA A 75 0.98 -8.20 -4.26
CA ALA A 75 1.93 -7.60 -5.20
C ALA A 75 2.14 -8.43 -6.48
N ARG A 76 1.87 -9.74 -6.43
CA ARG A 76 1.91 -10.68 -7.57
C ARG A 76 0.53 -10.90 -8.21
N ALA A 77 -0.47 -10.10 -7.85
CA ALA A 77 -1.88 -10.28 -8.25
C ALA A 77 -2.49 -11.65 -7.86
N GLN A 78 -1.91 -12.33 -6.86
CA GLN A 78 -2.37 -13.61 -6.33
C GLN A 78 -2.46 -13.55 -4.80
N PRO A 79 -3.30 -12.68 -4.22
CA PRO A 79 -3.48 -12.62 -2.78
C PRO A 79 -4.20 -13.87 -2.26
N ASP A 80 -3.76 -14.38 -1.12
CA ASP A 80 -4.49 -15.40 -0.38
C ASP A 80 -5.38 -14.72 0.66
N TRP A 81 -6.67 -14.64 0.35
CA TRP A 81 -7.67 -13.99 1.20
C TRP A 81 -7.91 -14.71 2.53
N SER A 82 -7.55 -16.00 2.63
CA SER A 82 -7.68 -16.75 3.90
C SER A 82 -6.71 -16.27 4.97
N LEU A 83 -5.67 -15.52 4.58
CA LEU A 83 -4.70 -14.91 5.48
C LEU A 83 -5.20 -13.61 6.15
N LEU A 84 -6.35 -13.09 5.71
CA LEU A 84 -7.03 -11.97 6.34
C LEU A 84 -8.21 -12.47 7.19
N GLN A 85 -8.38 -11.87 8.36
CA GLN A 85 -9.54 -12.08 9.22
C GLN A 85 -10.79 -11.33 8.72
N CYS A 86 -10.61 -10.38 7.79
CA CYS A 86 -11.70 -9.60 7.20
C CYS A 86 -12.36 -10.35 6.03
N PRO A 87 -13.58 -10.92 6.19
CA PRO A 87 -14.16 -11.83 5.20
C PRO A 87 -14.60 -11.14 3.90
N HIS A 88 -14.78 -9.82 3.92
CA HIS A 88 -15.27 -9.03 2.77
C HIS A 88 -14.18 -8.11 2.19
N ALA A 89 -12.91 -8.35 2.53
CA ALA A 89 -11.82 -7.54 2.03
C ALA A 89 -11.73 -7.59 0.49
N ASP A 90 -11.98 -8.74 -0.11
CA ASP A 90 -12.02 -8.95 -1.57
C ASP A 90 -13.09 -8.12 -2.29
N GLN A 91 -14.14 -7.70 -1.59
CA GLN A 91 -15.24 -6.91 -2.14
C GLN A 91 -14.93 -5.41 -2.18
N LEU A 92 -13.88 -4.96 -1.49
CA LEU A 92 -13.53 -3.54 -1.41
C LEU A 92 -13.16 -2.97 -2.79
N PRO A 93 -13.78 -1.87 -3.24
CA PRO A 93 -13.54 -1.31 -4.57
C PRO A 93 -12.06 -1.03 -4.86
N ALA A 94 -11.33 -0.50 -3.88
CA ALA A 94 -9.91 -0.21 -4.00
C ALA A 94 -9.07 -1.47 -4.28
N LEU A 95 -9.39 -2.59 -3.62
CA LEU A 95 -8.68 -3.85 -3.82
C LEU A 95 -9.01 -4.51 -5.15
N ARG A 96 -10.29 -4.48 -5.55
CA ARG A 96 -10.73 -4.96 -6.87
C ARG A 96 -10.06 -4.19 -8.00
N TRP A 97 -10.05 -2.86 -7.90
CA TRP A 97 -9.41 -1.99 -8.87
C TRP A 97 -7.89 -2.26 -8.96
N LYS A 98 -7.22 -2.37 -7.81
CA LYS A 98 -5.78 -2.65 -7.77
C LYS A 98 -5.42 -3.99 -8.40
N LEU A 99 -6.19 -5.05 -8.11
CA LEU A 99 -5.99 -6.36 -8.71
C LEU A 99 -6.21 -6.35 -10.23
N ALA A 100 -7.27 -5.68 -10.69
CA ALA A 100 -7.51 -5.51 -12.12
C ALA A 100 -6.33 -4.81 -12.81
N ASN A 101 -5.81 -3.73 -12.22
CA ASN A 101 -4.65 -3.01 -12.75
C ASN A 101 -3.37 -3.85 -12.77
N LEU A 102 -3.09 -4.58 -11.69
CA LEU A 102 -1.91 -5.45 -11.61
C LEU A 102 -1.99 -6.57 -12.66
N ALA A 103 -3.18 -7.12 -12.91
CA ALA A 103 -3.40 -8.09 -13.98
C ALA A 103 -3.14 -7.48 -15.38
N THR A 104 -3.64 -6.26 -15.64
CA THR A 104 -3.41 -5.56 -16.92
C THR A 104 -1.93 -5.21 -17.14
N VAL A 105 -1.21 -4.80 -16.09
CA VAL A 105 0.22 -4.52 -16.17
C VAL A 105 1.03 -5.80 -16.40
N SER A 106 0.70 -6.88 -15.69
CA SER A 106 1.38 -8.18 -15.86
C SER A 106 1.15 -8.77 -17.26
N ALA A 107 -0.07 -8.65 -17.80
CA ALA A 107 -0.39 -9.07 -19.16
C ALA A 107 0.40 -8.28 -20.21
N ARG A 108 0.57 -6.96 -20.03
CA ARG A 108 1.37 -6.12 -20.93
C ARG A 108 2.86 -6.41 -20.85
N GLY A 109 3.40 -6.69 -19.67
CA GLY A 109 4.81 -7.07 -19.50
C GLY A 109 5.15 -8.40 -20.17
N THR A 110 4.18 -9.33 -20.26
CA THR A 110 4.37 -10.65 -20.89
C THR A 110 4.39 -10.57 -22.43
N GLN A 111 3.89 -9.47 -23.01
CA GLN A 111 3.76 -9.32 -24.46
C GLN A 111 4.98 -8.64 -25.13
N VAL A 112 5.89 -8.04 -24.33
CA VAL A 112 7.11 -7.40 -24.85
C VAL A 112 8.23 -8.42 -25.11
N ASP A 113 8.18 -9.60 -24.48
CA ASP A 113 9.23 -10.63 -24.61
C ASP A 113 8.94 -11.69 -25.68
N THR A 114 7.80 -11.64 -26.38
CA THR A 114 7.45 -12.64 -27.42
C THR A 114 7.86 -12.25 -28.85
N HIS A 115 8.56 -11.11 -29.05
CA HIS A 115 9.05 -10.69 -30.37
C HIS A 115 10.59 -10.73 -30.54
N ALA A 116 11.33 -11.28 -29.57
CA ALA A 116 12.78 -11.46 -29.70
C ALA A 116 13.23 -12.89 -30.09
N ALA A 117 12.29 -13.82 -30.34
CA ALA A 117 12.61 -15.21 -30.65
C ALA A 117 11.87 -15.72 -31.89
N SER A 118 12.07 -15.05 -33.03
CA SER A 118 11.91 -15.63 -34.38
C SER A 118 12.36 -14.60 -35.41
N VAL A 119 13.60 -14.69 -35.87
CA VAL A 119 14.04 -14.68 -37.28
C VAL A 119 15.57 -14.61 -37.25
N SER A 120 16.19 -15.79 -37.18
CA SER A 120 17.54 -16.04 -37.67
C SER A 120 17.53 -17.44 -38.26
N CYS A 121 17.14 -17.54 -39.53
CA CYS A 121 17.48 -18.68 -40.37
C CYS A 121 17.34 -18.28 -41.85
N HIS A 122 18.47 -18.39 -42.56
CA HIS A 122 18.75 -18.16 -43.98
C HIS A 122 18.93 -16.71 -44.43
#